data_AF-A0A1H4H8K9-F1
#
_entry.id   AF-A0A1H4H8K9-F1
#
_cell.length_a   1.000
_cell.length_b   1.000
_cell.length_c   1.000
_cell.angle_alpha   90.00
_cell.angle_beta   90.00
_cell.angle_gamma   90.00
#
_symmetry.space_group_name_H-M   'P 1'
#
loop_
_entity.id
_entity.type
_entity.pdbx_description
1 polymer ?
#
loop_
_entity_poly.entity_id
_entity_poly.type
_entity_poly.pdbx_seq_one_letter_code
_entity_poly.pdbx_strand_id
1 'polypeptide(L)' 'MKWKTLDKFSEDSGMSKESIRALKKKGTWRERIHWTKAANGRIFINVVAVEAWIEGKLA' A
#
# COMPACT_ATOMS: atom_id res chain seq x y z
N MET A 1 13.94 -2.37 -3.43
CA MET A 1 12.68 -2.72 -4.17
C MET A 1 11.54 -1.91 -3.59
N LYS A 2 10.81 -1.13 -4.40
CA LYS A 2 9.72 -0.28 -3.90
C LYS A 2 8.37 -1.00 -3.75
N TRP A 3 8.20 -2.14 -4.42
CA TRP A 3 6.95 -2.89 -4.43
C TRP A 3 7.05 -4.12 -3.52
N LYS A 4 6.21 -4.18 -2.49
CA LYS A 4 6.03 -5.37 -1.64
C LYS A 4 4.64 -5.95 -1.85
N THR A 5 4.48 -7.27 -1.72
CA THR A 5 3.14 -7.86 -1.72
C THR A 5 2.35 -7.38 -0.50
N LEU A 6 1.03 -7.40 -0.59
CA LEU A 6 0.15 -7.07 0.55
C LEU A 6 0.55 -7.83 1.82
N ASP A 7 0.87 -9.12 1.71
CA ASP A 7 1.29 -9.96 2.83
C ASP A 7 2.57 -9.44 3.49
N LYS A 8 3.63 -9.30 2.69
CA LYS A 8 4.93 -8.88 3.18
C LYS A 8 4.92 -7.46 3.72
N PHE A 9 4.13 -6.59 3.11
CA PHE A 9 3.94 -5.23 3.62
C PHE A 9 3.17 -5.21 4.95
N SER A 10 2.17 -6.08 5.11
CA SER A 10 1.40 -6.22 6.35
C SER A 10 2.28 -6.69 7.51
N GLU A 11 3.17 -7.67 7.28
CA GLU A 11 4.16 -8.10 8.28
C GLU A 11 5.17 -7.00 8.63
N ASP A 12 5.69 -6.29 7.63
CA ASP A 12 6.77 -5.32 7.79
C ASP A 12 6.31 -4.00 8.44
N SER A 13 5.11 -3.53 8.09
CA SER A 13 4.55 -2.28 8.62
C SER A 13 3.73 -2.46 9.91
N GLY A 14 3.40 -3.71 10.28
CA GLY A 14 2.47 -4.01 11.38
C GLY A 14 1.00 -3.65 11.08
N MET A 15 0.68 -3.15 9.88
CA MET A 15 -0.69 -2.88 9.49
C MET A 15 -1.41 -4.14 9.07
N SER A 16 -2.68 -4.31 9.47
CA SER A 16 -3.50 -5.43 9.01
C SER A 16 -3.86 -5.29 7.52
N LYS A 17 -3.98 -6.44 6.85
CA LYS A 17 -4.46 -6.52 5.45
C LYS A 17 -5.82 -5.86 5.28
N GLU A 18 -6.65 -5.88 6.33
CA GLU A 18 -7.97 -5.25 6.38
C GLU A 18 -7.87 -3.73 6.39
N SER A 19 -7.00 -3.13 7.23
CA SER A 19 -6.76 -1.70 7.23
C SER A 19 -6.28 -1.20 5.88
N ILE A 20 -5.37 -1.94 5.23
CA ILE A 20 -4.88 -1.60 3.88
C ILE A 20 -6.03 -1.62 2.85
N ARG A 21 -6.90 -2.64 2.91
CA ARG A 21 -8.09 -2.71 2.05
C ARG A 21 -9.08 -1.58 2.34
N ALA A 22 -9.24 -1.19 3.59
CA ALA A 22 -10.09 -0.07 3.99
C ALA A 22 -9.55 1.26 3.45
N LEU A 23 -8.24 1.51 3.54
CA LEU A 23 -7.58 2.70 2.98
C LEU A 23 -7.72 2.78 1.45
N LYS A 24 -7.64 1.63 0.78
CA LYS A 24 -7.92 1.52 -0.65
C LYS A 24 -9.40 1.79 -0.97
N LYS A 25 -10.34 1.20 -0.22
CA LYS A 25 -11.78 1.40 -0.41
C LYS A 25 -12.20 2.84 -0.15
N LYS A 26 -11.59 3.50 0.83
CA LYS A 26 -11.81 4.91 1.17
C LYS A 26 -11.19 5.87 0.14
N GLY A 27 -10.31 5.37 -0.74
CA GLY A 27 -9.63 6.18 -1.75
C GLY A 27 -8.42 6.98 -1.24
N THR A 28 -8.06 6.81 0.04
CA THR A 28 -6.83 7.40 0.61
C THR A 28 -5.60 6.87 -0.13
N TRP A 29 -5.58 5.56 -0.41
CA TRP A 29 -4.52 4.95 -1.20
C TRP A 29 -4.92 4.85 -2.67
N ARG A 30 -4.36 5.75 -3.47
CA ARG A 30 -4.59 5.81 -4.93
C ARG A 30 -3.87 4.67 -5.66
N GLU A 31 -4.56 4.07 -6.63
CA GLU A 31 -3.97 3.09 -7.56
C GLU A 31 -2.83 3.74 -8.35
N ARG A 32 -1.79 2.97 -8.66
CA ARG A 32 -0.53 3.37 -9.32
C ARG A 32 0.38 4.30 -8.50
N ILE A 33 -0.10 4.86 -7.40
CA ILE A 33 0.71 5.65 -6.45
C ILE A 33 1.10 4.78 -5.25
N HIS A 34 0.11 4.39 -4.46
CA HIS A 34 0.30 3.65 -3.19
C HIS A 34 0.20 2.14 -3.39
N TRP A 35 -0.58 1.68 -4.36
CA TRP A 35 -0.71 0.26 -4.67
C TRP A 35 -0.91 0.04 -6.16
N THR A 36 -0.56 -1.15 -6.64
CA THR A 36 -0.80 -1.58 -8.01
C THR A 36 -1.26 -3.03 -8.04
N LYS A 37 -2.01 -3.40 -9.08
CA LYS A 37 -2.41 -4.78 -9.35
C LYS A 37 -1.52 -5.31 -10.49
N ALA A 38 -0.77 -6.36 -10.21
CA ALA A 38 0.03 -7.03 -11.23
C ALA A 38 -0.88 -7.87 -12.16
N ALA A 39 -0.37 -8.20 -13.35
CA ALA A 39 -1.10 -9.00 -14.34
C ALA A 39 -1.56 -10.38 -13.81
N ASN A 40 -0.86 -10.92 -12.81
CA ASN A 40 -1.21 -12.17 -12.11
C ASN A 40 -2.32 -12.00 -11.04
N GLY A 41 -2.94 -10.83 -10.95
CA GLY A 41 -4.00 -10.53 -9.98
C GLY A 41 -3.50 -10.17 -8.57
N ARG A 42 -2.19 -10.27 -8.28
CA ARG A 42 -1.63 -9.93 -6.96
C ARG A 42 -1.55 -8.42 -6.77
N ILE A 43 -1.77 -7.99 -5.52
CA ILE A 43 -1.66 -6.60 -5.10
C ILE A 43 -0.26 -6.35 -4.56
N PHE A 44 0.38 -5.32 -5.09
CA PHE A 44 1.65 -4.79 -4.62
C PHE A 44 1.44 -3.40 -4.04
N ILE A 45 2.08 -3.15 -2.91
CA ILE A 45 2.08 -1.88 -2.20
C ILE A 45 3.42 -1.19 -2.47
N ASN A 46 3.35 0.09 -2.82
CA ASN A 46 4.51 0.96 -2.97
C ASN A 46 4.92 1.47 -1.59
N VAL A 47 5.93 0.83 -1.01
CA VAL A 47 6.37 1.13 0.36
C VAL A 47 6.76 2.59 0.50
N VAL A 48 7.52 3.13 -0.47
CA VAL A 48 8.01 4.51 -0.45
C VAL A 48 6.86 5.53 -0.44
N ALA A 49 5.82 5.30 -1.25
CA ALA A 49 4.67 6.20 -1.30
C ALA A 49 3.83 6.12 -0.01
N VAL A 50 3.71 4.92 0.57
CA VAL A 50 3.01 4.73 1.83
C VAL A 50 3.78 5.33 3.00
N GLU A 51 5.10 5.15 3.06
CA GLU A 51 5.96 5.80 4.07
C GLU A 51 5.85 7.33 3.97
N ALA A 52 5.91 7.91 2.77
CA ALA A 52 5.72 9.34 2.57
C ALA A 52 4.34 9.83 3.04
N TRP A 53 3.29 9.02 2.87
CA TRP A 53 1.96 9.30 3.40
C TRP A 53 1.92 9.19 4.94
N ILE A 54 2.57 8.18 5.53
CA ILE A 54 2.68 8.01 6.99
C ILE A 54 3.43 9.19 7.63
N GLU A 55 4.51 9.64 7.00
CA GLU A 55 5.28 10.81 7.42
C GLU A 55 4.52 12.14 7.23
N GLY A 56 3.32 12.13 6.64
CA GLY A 56 2.53 13.33 6.38
C GLY A 56 3.11 14.25 5.30
N LYS A 57 4.06 13.77 4.50
CA LYS A 57 4.73 14.56 3.43
C LYS A 57 3.88 14.73 2.16
N LEU A 58 2.69 14.15 2.13
CA LEU A 58 1.69 14.30 1.08
C LEU A 58 0.37 14.75 1.71
N ALA A 59 0.30 16.04 2.05
CA ALA A 59 -0.94 16.78 2.27
C ALA A 59 -1.36 17.48 0.97
#